data_AF-A0A2V9NJ28-F1
#
_entry.id   AF-A0A2V9NJ28-F1
#
_cell.length_a   1.000
_cell.length_b   1.000
_cell.length_c   1.000
_cell.angle_alpha   90.00
_cell.angle_beta   90.00
_cell.angle_gamma   90.00
#
_symmetry.space_group_name_H-M   'P 1'
#
loop_
_entity.id
_entity.type
_entity.pdbx_description
1 polymer ?
#
loop_
_entity_poly.entity_id
_entity_poly.type
_entity_poly.pdbx_seq_one_letter_code
_entity_poly.pdbx_strand_id
1 'polypeptide(L)'
;TISKAAASSGDESGDAEGDGAEKKAKPAPKKKAESEVVEKNTPRELFEYVLSQGKKDFAVQRYKGLGEMTAPQLWETTMDPERRTLLSVKLEDIAASETIFTTLMGEDVEARRKFIEDNALDVKNLDI
;
A
#
# COMPACT_ATOMS: atom_id res chain seq x y z
N THR A 1 22.00 -67.81 -5.04
CA THR A 1 23.05 -67.59 -6.05
C THR A 1 22.99 -66.12 -6.43
N ILE A 2 23.81 -65.27 -5.78
CA ILE A 2 25.11 -64.76 -6.31
C ILE A 2 24.83 -63.88 -7.55
N SER A 3 25.12 -62.59 -7.65
CA SER A 3 26.01 -61.71 -6.89
C SER A 3 25.98 -60.27 -7.46
N LYS A 4 26.20 -59.27 -6.57
CA LYS A 4 27.22 -58.19 -6.67
C LYS A 4 26.99 -57.03 -7.68
N ALA A 5 26.60 -55.84 -7.18
CA ALA A 5 27.43 -54.66 -6.84
C ALA A 5 27.65 -53.72 -8.06
N ALA A 6 27.81 -52.40 -7.99
CA ALA A 6 28.20 -51.41 -6.99
C ALA A 6 27.72 -50.03 -7.57
N ALA A 7 27.72 -48.84 -6.95
CA ALA A 7 28.21 -48.28 -5.70
C ALA A 7 27.53 -46.90 -5.50
N SER A 8 27.35 -46.51 -4.22
CA SER A 8 27.58 -45.19 -3.58
C SER A 8 27.17 -43.89 -4.29
N SER A 9 26.62 -42.86 -3.66
CA SER A 9 26.56 -42.40 -2.26
C SER A 9 25.46 -41.31 -2.24
N GLY A 10 24.52 -41.23 -1.31
CA GLY A 10 24.74 -41.16 0.13
C GLY A 10 25.10 -39.72 0.49
N ASP A 11 24.11 -38.92 0.89
CA ASP A 11 24.20 -38.08 2.08
C ASP A 11 22.80 -37.64 2.53
N GLU A 12 22.29 -38.35 3.53
CA GLU A 12 21.39 -37.78 4.54
C GLU A 12 22.16 -36.74 5.33
N SER A 13 21.64 -35.52 5.40
CA SER A 13 21.85 -34.61 6.53
C SER A 13 20.55 -33.84 6.69
N GLY A 14 19.82 -33.95 7.80
CA GLY A 14 20.29 -34.08 9.18
C GLY A 14 19.92 -32.77 9.86
N ASP A 15 18.96 -32.86 10.78
CA ASP A 15 18.66 -31.80 11.73
C ASP A 15 19.95 -31.24 12.32
N ALA A 16 20.12 -29.92 12.20
CA ALA A 16 21.12 -29.16 12.91
C ALA A 16 20.45 -27.94 13.55
N GLU A 17 19.89 -28.19 14.72
CA GLU A 17 19.82 -27.23 15.81
C GLU A 17 21.23 -26.62 16.02
N GLY A 18 21.35 -25.30 15.98
CA GLY A 18 22.67 -24.66 16.01
C GLY A 18 22.65 -23.13 16.03
N ASP A 19 22.17 -22.59 17.15
CA ASP A 19 22.65 -21.38 17.83
C ASP A 19 23.05 -20.15 16.99
N GLY A 20 22.10 -19.23 16.89
CA GLY A 20 22.36 -17.81 16.67
C GLY A 20 21.53 -17.02 17.67
N ALA A 21 21.95 -17.01 18.93
CA ALA A 21 21.34 -16.22 19.98
C ALA A 21 21.44 -14.71 19.65
N GLU A 22 20.48 -14.18 18.89
CA GLU A 22 20.26 -12.74 18.79
C GLU A 22 19.80 -12.25 20.16
N LYS A 23 20.74 -11.67 20.90
CA LYS A 23 20.52 -10.96 22.15
C LYS A 23 19.31 -10.04 21.99
N LYS A 24 18.19 -10.42 22.59
CA LYS A 24 17.06 -9.52 22.85
C LYS A 24 17.57 -8.35 23.69
N ALA A 25 17.91 -7.25 23.02
CA ALA A 25 18.12 -5.97 23.65
C ALA A 25 16.78 -5.56 24.27
N LYS A 26 16.70 -5.69 25.59
CA LYS A 26 15.59 -5.25 26.43
C LYS A 26 15.35 -3.75 26.14
N PRO A 27 14.20 -3.32 25.59
CA PRO A 27 13.98 -1.90 25.35
C PRO A 27 13.91 -1.21 26.71
N ALA A 28 14.73 -0.16 26.87
CA ALA A 28 14.76 0.67 28.06
C ALA A 28 13.34 1.22 28.37
N PRO A 29 12.95 1.34 29.65
CA PRO A 29 11.63 1.84 30.01
C PRO A 29 11.49 3.29 29.53
N LYS A 30 10.59 3.52 28.56
CA LYS A 30 10.22 4.87 28.12
C LYS A 30 9.65 5.61 29.34
N LYS A 31 10.36 6.65 29.78
CA LYS A 31 9.89 7.62 30.77
C LYS A 31 8.51 8.11 30.34
N LYS A 32 7.50 7.92 31.20
CA LYS A 32 6.17 8.52 30.99
C LYS A 32 6.38 10.03 30.96
N ALA A 33 6.23 10.63 29.78
CA ALA A 33 6.27 12.08 29.63
C ALA A 33 5.09 12.65 30.42
N GLU A 34 5.39 13.50 31.39
CA GLU A 34 4.41 14.29 32.12
C GLU A 34 3.60 15.10 31.09
N SER A 35 2.28 15.06 31.21
CA SER A 35 1.40 15.85 30.35
C SER A 35 1.54 17.32 30.73
N GLU A 36 2.44 18.04 30.04
CA GLU A 36 2.52 19.48 30.13
C GLU A 36 1.19 20.10 29.68
N VAL A 37 0.55 20.85 30.59
CA VAL A 37 -0.65 21.61 30.27
C VAL A 37 -0.24 22.80 29.41
N VAL A 38 -0.64 22.80 28.14
CA VAL A 38 -0.31 23.86 27.19
C VAL A 38 -1.54 24.74 26.98
N GLU A 39 -1.47 25.98 27.45
CA GLU A 39 -2.48 27.01 27.19
C GLU A 39 -2.26 27.60 25.79
N LYS A 40 -3.34 27.70 25.00
CA LYS A 40 -3.37 28.36 23.68
C LYS A 40 -4.48 29.40 23.68
N ASN A 41 -4.20 30.57 23.12
CA ASN A 41 -5.07 31.74 23.27
C ASN A 41 -6.17 31.82 22.21
N THR A 42 -6.01 31.11 21.07
CA THR A 42 -7.01 31.05 20.02
C THR A 42 -7.45 29.61 19.71
N PRO A 43 -8.73 29.38 19.33
CA PRO A 43 -9.20 28.05 18.93
C PRO A 43 -8.42 27.44 17.76
N ARG A 44 -7.90 28.29 16.86
CA ARG A 44 -7.09 27.87 15.71
C ARG A 44 -5.71 27.37 16.15
N GLU A 45 -5.05 28.06 17.07
CA GLU A 45 -3.78 27.61 17.65
C GLU A 45 -3.95 26.31 18.45
N LEU A 46 -5.06 26.14 19.16
CA LEU A 46 -5.38 24.89 19.84
C LEU A 46 -5.53 23.75 18.84
N PHE A 47 -6.26 23.98 17.74
CA PHE A 47 -6.45 22.99 16.68
C PHE A 47 -5.13 22.59 16.00
N GLU A 48 -4.29 23.56 15.65
CA GLU A 48 -2.96 23.31 15.07
C GLU A 48 -2.05 22.57 16.06
N TYR A 49 -2.13 22.91 17.36
CA TYR A 49 -1.39 22.21 18.40
C TYR A 49 -1.82 20.74 18.51
N VAL A 50 -3.13 20.46 18.58
CA VAL A 50 -3.66 19.09 18.64
C VAL A 50 -3.26 18.29 17.40
N LEU A 51 -3.36 18.88 16.21
CA LEU A 51 -2.88 18.27 14.96
C LEU A 51 -1.37 17.97 15.00
N SER A 52 -0.58 18.90 15.53
CA SER A 52 0.87 18.72 15.64
C SER A 52 1.24 17.61 16.62
N GLN A 53 0.53 17.50 17.75
CA GLN A 53 0.74 16.44 18.73
C GLN A 53 0.30 15.08 18.17
N GLY A 54 -0.82 15.01 17.46
CA GLY A 54 -1.28 13.78 16.82
C GLY A 54 -0.39 13.30 15.66
N LYS A 55 0.37 14.21 15.03
CA LYS A 55 1.37 13.87 14.01
C LYS A 55 2.72 13.46 14.58
N LYS A 56 3.02 13.82 15.83
CA LYS A 56 4.26 13.37 16.48
C LYS A 56 4.22 11.85 16.58
N ASP A 57 5.34 11.24 16.23
CA ASP A 57 5.60 9.79 16.26
C ASP A 57 4.82 8.91 15.26
N PHE A 58 4.04 9.48 14.33
CA PHE A 58 3.39 8.67 13.28
C PHE A 58 4.27 8.55 12.02
N ALA A 59 4.67 7.34 11.67
CA ALA A 59 5.36 7.04 10.43
C ALA A 59 4.33 6.72 9.32
N VAL A 60 4.26 7.55 8.28
CA VAL A 60 3.42 7.33 7.11
C VAL A 60 4.23 6.62 6.03
N GLN A 61 3.93 5.36 5.75
CA GLN A 61 4.43 4.69 4.55
C GLN A 61 3.44 4.89 3.40
N ARG A 62 3.91 5.42 2.27
CA ARG A 62 3.10 5.59 1.06
C ARG A 62 3.64 4.68 -0.03
N TYR A 63 2.85 3.67 -0.40
CA TYR A 63 3.16 2.79 -1.53
C TYR A 63 2.92 3.54 -2.84
N LYS A 64 3.94 3.66 -3.70
CA LYS A 64 3.81 4.25 -5.04
C LYS A 64 3.47 3.24 -6.13
N GLY A 65 3.69 1.96 -5.84
CA GLY A 65 3.30 0.85 -6.70
C GLY A 65 3.20 -0.44 -5.90
N LEU A 66 2.68 -1.49 -6.54
CA LEU A 66 2.44 -2.78 -5.89
C LEU A 66 3.75 -3.49 -5.48
N GLY A 67 4.86 -3.25 -6.19
CA GLY A 67 6.16 -3.85 -5.88
C GLY A 67 6.82 -3.33 -4.58
N GLU A 68 6.30 -2.26 -3.98
CA GLU A 68 6.77 -1.76 -2.68
C GLU A 68 6.10 -2.47 -1.50
N MET A 69 5.10 -3.33 -1.77
CA MET A 69 4.37 -4.08 -0.77
C MET A 69 4.90 -5.51 -0.68
N THR A 70 4.89 -6.08 0.53
CA THR A 70 5.24 -7.49 0.72
C THR A 70 4.07 -8.39 0.29
N ALA A 71 4.37 -9.65 -0.07
CA ALA A 71 3.34 -10.59 -0.53
C ALA A 71 2.19 -10.81 0.49
N PRO A 72 2.44 -10.96 1.82
CA PRO A 72 1.36 -11.06 2.80
C PRO A 72 0.47 -9.81 2.85
N GLN A 73 1.08 -8.62 2.77
CA GLN A 73 0.35 -7.35 2.78
C GLN A 73 -0.56 -7.20 1.56
N LEU A 74 -0.08 -7.55 0.37
CA LEU A 74 -0.89 -7.52 -0.85
C LEU A 74 -2.07 -8.48 -0.75
N TRP A 75 -1.84 -9.70 -0.23
CA TRP A 75 -2.91 -10.68 -0.08
C TRP A 75 -4.02 -10.17 0.83
N GLU A 76 -3.68 -9.74 2.04
CA GLU A 76 -4.64 -9.29 3.05
C GLU A 76 -5.41 -8.03 2.66
N THR A 77 -4.81 -7.16 1.84
CA THR A 77 -5.40 -5.87 1.47
C THR A 77 -6.16 -5.89 0.15
N THR A 78 -5.70 -6.67 -0.83
CA THR A 78 -6.22 -6.58 -2.21
C THR A 78 -6.69 -7.90 -2.81
N MET A 79 -6.19 -9.05 -2.36
CA MET A 79 -6.49 -10.34 -3.02
C MET A 79 -7.47 -11.23 -2.25
N ASP A 80 -7.51 -11.13 -0.92
CA ASP A 80 -8.39 -11.91 -0.05
C ASP A 80 -9.87 -11.69 -0.41
N PRO A 81 -10.61 -12.73 -0.85
CA PRO A 81 -12.03 -12.63 -1.20
C PRO A 81 -12.92 -12.05 -0.10
N GLU A 82 -12.56 -12.23 1.16
CA GLU A 82 -13.36 -11.74 2.30
C GLU A 82 -13.17 -10.24 2.56
N ARG A 83 -12.03 -9.67 2.16
CA ARG A 83 -11.64 -8.28 2.49
C ARG A 83 -11.48 -7.37 1.29
N ARG A 84 -11.28 -7.95 0.10
CA ARG A 84 -11.04 -7.18 -1.13
C ARG A 84 -12.28 -6.38 -1.54
N THR A 85 -12.04 -5.19 -2.09
CA THR A 85 -13.08 -4.37 -2.72
C THR A 85 -12.89 -4.43 -4.23
N LEU A 86 -13.84 -5.03 -4.94
CA LEU A 86 -13.84 -5.10 -6.41
C LEU A 86 -14.91 -4.16 -6.98
N LEU A 87 -14.55 -3.45 -8.05
CA LEU A 87 -15.48 -2.66 -8.84
C LEU A 87 -15.73 -3.39 -10.17
N SER A 88 -17.00 -3.62 -10.49
CA SER A 88 -17.41 -4.22 -11.77
C SER A 88 -17.64 -3.11 -12.80
N VAL A 89 -16.92 -3.18 -13.92
CA VAL A 89 -17.07 -2.23 -15.03
C VAL A 89 -18.36 -2.56 -15.78
N LYS A 90 -19.23 -1.55 -15.93
CA LYS A 90 -20.48 -1.65 -16.69
C LYS A 90 -20.39 -0.82 -17.97
N LEU A 91 -21.05 -1.30 -19.02
CA LEU A 91 -21.15 -0.61 -20.29
C LEU A 91 -22.61 -0.16 -20.47
N GLU A 92 -22.86 1.13 -20.26
CA GLU A 92 -24.22 1.68 -20.28
C GLU A 92 -24.58 2.23 -21.67
N ASP A 93 -23.77 3.15 -22.21
CA ASP A 93 -23.93 3.71 -23.55
C ASP A 93 -22.70 3.42 -24.40
N ILE A 94 -22.89 2.59 -25.43
CA ILE A 94 -21.83 2.17 -26.34
C ILE A 94 -21.35 3.32 -27.22
N ALA A 95 -22.27 4.13 -27.75
CA ALA A 95 -21.94 5.19 -28.71
C ALA A 95 -21.20 6.35 -28.02
N ALA A 96 -21.65 6.73 -26.83
CA ALA A 96 -20.95 7.73 -26.02
C ALA A 96 -19.57 7.23 -25.57
N SER A 97 -19.47 5.97 -25.14
CA SER A 97 -18.20 5.35 -24.73
C SER A 97 -17.18 5.35 -25.87
N GLU A 98 -17.58 4.95 -27.08
CA GLU A 98 -16.70 4.92 -28.25
C GLU A 98 -16.15 6.31 -28.57
N THR A 99 -17.01 7.33 -28.54
CA THR A 99 -16.60 8.73 -28.77
C THR A 99 -15.55 9.19 -27.74
N ILE A 100 -15.75 8.85 -26.47
CA ILE A 100 -14.79 9.17 -25.39
C ILE A 100 -13.47 8.41 -25.58
N PHE A 101 -13.52 7.12 -25.93
CA PHE A 101 -12.34 6.33 -26.22
C PHE A 101 -11.53 6.90 -27.38
N THR A 102 -12.17 7.24 -28.50
CA THR A 102 -11.50 7.85 -29.65
C THR A 102 -10.90 9.21 -29.29
N THR A 103 -11.61 10.02 -28.50
CA THR A 103 -11.11 11.35 -28.11
C THR A 103 -9.91 11.26 -27.17
N LEU A 104 -9.91 10.35 -26.19
CA LEU A 104 -8.84 10.25 -25.19
C LEU A 104 -7.66 9.37 -25.63
N MET A 105 -7.93 8.30 -26.37
CA MET A 105 -6.92 7.31 -26.76
C MET A 105 -6.57 7.36 -28.24
N GLY A 106 -7.23 8.22 -29.03
CA GLY A 106 -6.96 8.37 -30.46
C GLY A 106 -5.72 9.18 -30.79
N GLU A 107 -5.55 9.39 -32.09
CA GLU A 107 -4.38 10.06 -32.68
C GLU A 107 -4.50 11.59 -32.68
N ASP A 108 -5.72 12.13 -32.65
CA ASP A 108 -5.96 13.57 -32.63
C ASP A 108 -5.54 14.19 -31.29
N VAL A 109 -4.40 14.87 -31.30
CA VAL A 109 -3.81 15.52 -30.13
C VAL A 109 -4.59 16.77 -29.72
N GLU A 110 -5.17 17.50 -30.67
CA GLU A 110 -5.90 18.75 -30.39
C GLU A 110 -7.22 18.47 -29.70
N ALA A 111 -7.99 17.49 -30.21
CA ALA A 111 -9.25 17.06 -29.60
C ALA A 111 -9.05 16.59 -28.16
N ARG A 112 -8.04 15.76 -27.92
CA ARG A 112 -7.66 15.30 -26.57
C ARG A 112 -7.28 16.45 -25.66
N ARG A 113 -6.46 17.39 -26.14
CA ARG A 113 -6.00 18.52 -25.34
C ARG A 113 -7.17 19.38 -24.90
N LYS A 114 -8.05 19.74 -25.84
CA LYS A 114 -9.24 20.54 -25.56
C LYS A 114 -10.14 19.85 -24.52
N PHE A 115 -10.37 18.54 -24.68
CA PHE A 115 -11.15 17.76 -23.71
C PHE A 115 -10.57 17.84 -22.29
N ILE A 116 -9.24 17.72 -22.16
CA ILE A 116 -8.58 17.82 -20.85
C ILE A 116 -8.70 19.23 -20.28
N GLU A 117 -8.45 20.27 -21.08
CA GLU A 117 -8.53 21.66 -20.62
C GLU A 117 -9.94 22.02 -20.15
N ASP A 118 -10.98 21.56 -20.86
CA ASP A 118 -12.38 21.85 -20.55
C ASP A 118 -12.87 21.11 -19.29
N ASN A 119 -12.38 19.88 -19.02
CA ASN A 119 -12.95 19.01 -17.96
C ASN A 119 -12.03 18.77 -16.74
N ALA A 120 -10.74 19.15 -16.79
CA ALA A 120 -9.76 18.77 -15.76
C ALA A 120 -10.08 19.29 -14.34
N LEU A 121 -10.76 20.44 -14.23
CA LEU A 121 -11.09 21.04 -12.94
C LEU A 121 -12.32 20.39 -12.29
N ASP A 122 -13.20 19.78 -13.10
CA ASP A 122 -14.49 19.26 -12.65
C ASP A 122 -14.42 17.80 -12.18
N VAL A 123 -13.28 17.12 -12.36
CA VAL A 123 -13.07 15.71 -11.98
C VAL A 123 -13.38 15.44 -10.50
N LYS A 124 -13.18 16.42 -9.61
CA LYS A 124 -13.45 16.27 -8.17
C LYS A 124 -14.94 16.17 -7.83
N ASN A 125 -15.80 16.63 -8.74
CA ASN A 125 -17.23 16.80 -8.51
C ASN A 125 -18.08 15.84 -9.36
N LEU A 126 -17.48 14.79 -9.93
CA LEU A 126 -18.20 13.84 -10.79
C LEU A 126 -19.25 13.01 -10.04
N ASP A 127 -19.07 12.82 -8.72
CA ASP A 127 -19.88 11.94 -7.88
C ASP A 127 -20.69 12.71 -6.79
N ILE A 128 -20.96 14.01 -6.95
CA ILE A 128 -21.75 14.82 -5.99
C ILE A 128 -23.26 14.70 -6.24
#